data_AF-A0A843EF12-F1
#
_entry.id   AF-A0A843EF12-F1
#
_cell.length_a   1.000
_cell.length_b   1.000
_cell.length_c   1.000
_cell.angle_alpha   90.00
_cell.angle_beta   90.00
_cell.angle_gamma   90.00
#
_symmetry.space_group_name_H-M   'P 1'
#
loop_
_entity.id
_entity.type
_entity.pdbx_description
1 polymer ?
#
loop_
_entity_poly.entity_id
_entity_poly.type
_entity_poly.pdbx_seq_one_letter_code
_entity_poly.pdbx_strand_id
1 'polypeptide(L)' 'NYYMVVGGVANKQASAGLCNHCGRCKKLCPQSLDIPNELDTVRSEFELFGFNYQIKFVNKIAMPSINRISKVFDFFKNS' A
#
# COMPACT_ATOMS: atom_id res chain seq x y z
N ASN A 1 0.67 0.97 -11.47
CA ASN A 1 1.61 0.90 -10.31
C ASN A 1 1.30 1.88 -9.19
N TYR A 2 0.81 3.10 -9.46
CA TYR A 2 0.49 4.08 -8.41
C TYR A 2 -0.41 3.51 -7.30
N TYR A 3 -1.60 3.03 -7.65
CA TYR A 3 -2.58 2.50 -6.69
C TYR A 3 -2.06 1.31 -5.87
N MET A 4 -1.21 0.47 -6.45
CA MET A 4 -0.60 -0.66 -5.73
C MET A 4 0.42 -0.20 -4.69
N VAL A 5 1.13 0.90 -4.97
CA VAL A 5 2.14 1.48 -4.06
C VAL A 5 1.48 2.21 -2.90
N VAL A 6 0.51 3.10 -3.19
CA VAL A 6 -0.22 3.82 -2.14
C VAL A 6 -1.18 2.94 -1.37
N GLY A 7 -1.68 1.86 -2.00
CA GLY A 7 -2.51 0.85 -1.36
C GLY A 7 -1.74 -0.22 -0.59
N GLY A 8 -0.40 -0.16 -0.51
CA GLY A 8 0.41 -1.08 0.30
C GLY A 8 0.64 -2.49 -0.27
N VAL A 9 0.15 -2.78 -1.47
CA VAL A 9 0.29 -4.11 -2.11
C VAL A 9 1.60 -4.25 -2.90
N ALA A 10 2.24 -3.13 -3.26
CA ALA A 10 3.55 -3.16 -3.90
C ALA A 10 4.67 -3.50 -2.91
N ASN A 11 5.78 -4.07 -3.42
CA ASN A 11 7.00 -4.31 -2.62
C ASN A 11 7.50 -3.05 -1.90
N LYS A 12 7.38 -1.88 -2.55
CA LYS A 12 7.65 -0.59 -1.94
C LYS A 12 6.32 0.05 -1.55
N GLN A 13 6.00 -0.04 -0.27
CA GLN A 13 4.78 0.54 0.30
C GLN A 13 4.95 2.05 0.48
N ALA A 14 3.92 2.81 0.15
CA ALA A 14 3.87 4.26 0.37
C ALA A 14 2.45 4.69 0.79
N SER A 15 1.82 3.90 1.66
CA SER A 15 0.51 4.21 2.20
C SER A 15 0.59 5.36 3.22
N ALA A 16 -0.50 6.08 3.42
CA ALA A 16 -0.53 7.29 4.24
C ALA A 16 -0.17 7.01 5.71
N GLY A 17 -0.56 5.85 6.25
CA GLY A 17 -0.24 5.44 7.61
C GLY A 17 1.23 5.12 7.88
N LEU A 18 2.10 5.15 6.86
CA LEU A 18 3.55 5.11 7.05
C LEU A 18 4.13 6.46 7.51
N CYS A 19 3.34 7.54 7.50
CA CYS A 19 3.75 8.81 8.05
C CYS A 19 4.13 8.67 9.53
N ASN A 20 5.31 9.17 9.91
CA ASN A 20 5.81 9.17 11.29
C ASN A 20 5.83 10.57 11.91
N HIS A 21 5.13 11.53 11.30
CA HIS A 21 5.07 12.92 11.73
C HIS A 21 6.43 13.63 11.88
N CYS A 22 7.44 13.26 11.06
CA CYS A 22 8.75 13.93 11.12
C CYS A 22 8.74 15.44 10.76
N GLY A 23 7.67 15.94 10.13
CA GLY A 23 7.49 17.36 9.80
C GLY A 23 8.37 17.89 8.67
N ARG A 24 9.21 17.07 8.03
CA ARG A 24 10.11 17.49 6.94
C ARG A 24 9.34 18.02 5.72
N CYS A 25 8.26 17.34 5.34
CA CYS A 25 7.40 17.71 4.22
C CYS A 25 6.74 19.09 4.45
N LYS A 26 6.23 19.35 5.66
CA LYS A 26 5.61 20.63 6.04
C LYS A 26 6.56 21.82 5.84
N LYS A 27 7.83 21.69 6.24
CA LYS A 27 8.84 22.75 6.10
C LYS A 27 9.21 23.06 4.65
N LEU A 28 9.07 22.08 3.75
CA LEU A 28 9.42 22.20 2.34
C LEU A 28 8.23 22.59 1.45
N CYS A 29 7.01 22.59 2.00
CA CYS A 29 5.81 22.78 1.21
C CYS A 29 5.65 24.25 0.78
N PRO A 30 5.71 24.58 -0.53
CA PRO A 30 5.54 25.95 -1.00
C PRO A 30 4.09 26.44 -0.86
N GLN A 31 3.13 25.52 -0.74
CA GLN A 31 1.70 25.80 -0.59
C GLN A 31 1.27 25.88 0.88
N SER A 32 2.21 25.83 1.84
CA SER A 32 1.95 25.90 3.28
C SER A 32 0.94 24.87 3.80
N LEU A 33 0.87 23.70 3.17
CA LEU A 33 -0.05 22.62 3.56
C LEU A 33 0.48 21.87 4.79
N ASP A 34 -0.44 21.47 5.67
CA ASP A 34 -0.13 20.61 6.80
C ASP A 34 -0.17 19.12 6.40
N ILE A 35 0.77 18.73 5.54
CA ILE A 35 0.85 17.39 4.95
C ILE A 35 0.70 16.25 5.98
N PRO A 36 1.36 16.29 7.16
CA PRO A 36 1.16 15.24 8.17
C PRO A 36 -0.29 15.06 8.60
N ASN A 37 -1.02 16.16 8.83
CA ASN A 37 -2.42 16.09 9.25
C ASN A 37 -3.34 15.65 8.10
N GLU A 38 -3.06 16.10 6.86
CA GLU A 38 -3.80 15.62 5.69
C GLU A 38 -3.59 14.10 5.48
N LEU A 39 -2.38 13.59 5.73
CA LEU A 39 -2.10 12.17 5.66
C LEU A 39 -2.82 11.38 6.77
N ASP A 40 -3.08 11.96 7.94
CA ASP A 40 -3.92 11.33 8.97
C ASP A 40 -5.37 11.21 8.51
N THR A 41 -5.89 12.24 7.84
CA THR A 41 -7.24 12.19 7.23
C THR A 41 -7.31 11.06 6.20
N VAL A 42 -6.35 11.01 5.26
CA VAL A 42 -6.28 9.95 4.25
C VAL A 42 -6.15 8.58 4.91
N ARG A 43 -5.30 8.43 5.93
CA ARG A 43 -5.17 7.18 6.68
C ARG A 43 -6.51 6.78 7.30
N SER A 44 -7.23 7.70 7.93
CA SER A 44 -8.50 7.40 8.59
C SER A 44 -9.59 6.95 7.61
N GLU A 45 -9.55 7.46 6.37
CA GLU A 45 -10.54 7.17 5.34
C GLU A 45 -10.22 5.87 4.58
N PHE A 46 -8.93 5.62 4.30
CA PHE A 46 -8.50 4.51 3.44
C PHE A 46 -7.84 3.32 4.17
N GLU A 47 -7.32 3.52 5.39
CA GLU A 47 -6.62 2.50 6.18
C GLU A 47 -7.40 2.14 7.45
N LEU A 48 -8.63 1.68 7.27
CA LEU A 48 -9.53 1.26 8.34
C LEU A 48 -8.96 0.13 9.21
N PHE A 49 -9.64 -0.16 10.32
CA PHE A 49 -9.22 -1.20 11.27
C PHE A 49 -8.91 -2.52 10.56
N GLY A 50 -7.71 -3.05 10.79
CA GLY A 50 -7.25 -4.29 10.16
C GLY A 50 -6.57 -4.14 8.80
N PHE A 51 -6.47 -2.93 8.23
CA PHE A 51 -5.78 -2.68 6.95
C PHE A 51 -4.38 -3.31 6.89
N ASN A 52 -3.56 -3.07 7.92
CA ASN A 52 -2.22 -3.64 8.01
C ASN A 52 -2.21 -5.18 8.01
N TYR A 53 -3.24 -5.82 8.58
CA TYR A 53 -3.38 -7.28 8.58
C TYR A 53 -3.80 -7.79 7.20
N GLN A 54 -4.76 -7.12 6.56
CA GLN A 54 -5.21 -7.43 5.20
C GLN A 54 -4.04 -7.34 4.21
N ILE A 55 -3.26 -6.26 4.24
CA ILE A 55 -2.08 -6.09 3.38
C ILE A 55 -1.02 -7.16 3.64
N LYS A 56 -0.77 -7.51 4.90
CA LYS A 56 0.15 -8.63 5.23
C LYS A 56 -0.35 -9.96 4.69
N PHE A 57 -1.65 -10.24 4.79
CA PHE A 57 -2.25 -11.46 4.22
C PHE A 57 -2.13 -11.48 2.70
N VAL A 58 -2.47 -10.38 2.03
CA VAL A 58 -2.37 -10.25 0.57
C VAL A 58 -0.93 -10.47 0.12
N ASN A 59 0.03 -9.78 0.72
CA ASN A 59 1.43 -9.81 0.28
C ASN A 59 2.14 -11.12 0.62
N LYS A 60 1.85 -11.73 1.79
CA LYS A 60 2.55 -12.96 2.23
C LYS A 60 1.85 -14.25 1.82
N ILE A 61 0.55 -14.23 1.59
CA ILE A 61 -0.24 -15.46 1.38
C ILE A 61 -0.93 -15.44 0.01
N ALA A 62 -1.81 -14.47 -0.24
CA ALA A 62 -2.66 -14.49 -1.44
C ALA A 62 -1.85 -14.30 -2.74
N MET A 63 -1.05 -13.23 -2.84
CA MET A 63 -0.21 -12.91 -4.01
C MET A 63 0.70 -14.08 -4.43
N PRO A 64 1.54 -14.66 -3.54
CA PRO A 64 2.42 -15.76 -3.95
C PRO A 64 1.64 -17.02 -4.34
N SER A 65 0.50 -17.29 -3.71
CA SER A 65 -0.35 -18.45 -4.04
C SER A 65 -1.00 -18.29 -5.41
N ILE A 66 -1.54 -17.09 -5.71
CA ILE A 66 -2.14 -16.78 -7.02
C ILE A 66 -1.11 -16.87 -8.13
N ASN A 67 0.09 -16.30 -7.95
CA ASN A 67 1.16 -16.40 -8.94
C ASN A 67 1.56 -17.86 -9.22
N ARG A 68 1.56 -18.70 -8.18
CA ARG A 68 1.84 -20.14 -8.32
C ARG A 68 0.74 -20.85 -9.10
N ILE A 69 -0.52 -20.57 -8.80
CA ILE A 69 -1.68 -21.16 -9.50
C ILE A 69 -1.74 -20.68 -10.96
N SER A 70 -1.51 -19.40 -11.22
CA SER A 70 -1.45 -18.85 -12.59
C SER A 70 -0.43 -19.59 -13.43
N LYS A 71 0.79 -19.77 -12.93
CA LYS A 71 1.85 -20.50 -13.65
C LYS A 71 1.47 -21.96 -13.95
N VAL A 72 0.81 -22.63 -13.00
CA VAL A 72 0.33 -24.01 -13.20
C VAL A 72 -0.78 -24.04 -14.26
N PHE A 73 -1.72 -23.11 -14.20
CA PHE A 73 -2.79 -23.01 -15.19
C PHE A 73 -2.25 -22.67 -16.59
N ASP A 74 -1.30 -21.74 -16.68
CA ASP A 74 -0.61 -21.37 -17.93
C ASP A 74 0.19 -22.56 -18.50
N PHE A 75 0.77 -23.40 -17.65
CA PHE A 75 1.39 -24.66 -18.06
C PHE A 75 0.38 -25.63 -18.66
N PHE A 76 -0.79 -25.81 -18.04
CA PHE A 76 -1.85 -26.69 -18.58
C PHE A 76 -2.54 -26.14 -19.83
N LYS A 77 -2.65 -24.81 -19.98
CA LYS A 77 -3.23 -24.18 -21.17
C LYS A 77 -2.32 -24.25 -22.39
N ASN A 78 -1.00 -24.32 -22.19
CA ASN A 78 0.00 -24.41 -23.26
C ASN A 78 0.53 -25.84 -23.50
N SER A 79 -0.05 -26.86 -22.83
CA SER A 79 0.23 -28.27 -23.04
C SER A 79 -0.94 -28.95 -23.75
#